data_AF-A0A321LUI0-F1
#
_entry.id   AF-A0A321LUI0-F1
#
_cell.length_a   1.000
_cell.length_b   1.000
_cell.length_c   1.000
_cell.angle_alpha   90.00
_cell.angle_beta   90.00
_cell.angle_gamma   90.00
#
_symmetry.space_group_name_H-M   'P 1'
#
loop_
_entity.id
_entity.type
_entity.pdbx_description
1 polymer ?
#
loop_
_entity_poly.entity_id
_entity_poly.type
_entity_poly.pdbx_seq_one_letter_code
_entity_poly.pdbx_strand_id
1 'polypeptide(L)'
;MKAVKLGSVSIFIAALLVAGAAYAQVVDPGVRSTTGVNAGQPLASVSANANDLAFFNAGLAQFNEHQTVTGDNPGLGPRFNLDGCGGCHSQPAPGGTSPNANIFPKVGPNPQSQVIVNGVVSGNTNTIPSFITATGPVREARFPFFFNANGTANTANPNGGVETLFTVSGRADAGNCSLQQPGFAAAQAANNLIFRIPTPVFGSGMMANIDDSTLLINQANNANNSFGVAGTFNHNGNDGTISRFGWKAQNKSLLLFAGEAYNVEMGITNEIFQQDRPLPGEDGNGGSGNLGLPANCLNLAQIGYPEDITHSNGTNAASSSSDITLFKVFMEDLAPPSLPPLFRAAQLQLPMAVPCSAPLAAQSVTQHRSKHSLRG
;
A
#
# COMPACT_ATOMS: atom_id res chain seq x y z
N MET A 1 -61.90 50.26 11.17
CA MET A 1 -61.88 48.79 11.33
C MET A 1 -60.48 48.29 10.98
N LYS A 2 -60.02 47.27 11.71
CA LYS A 2 -58.61 46.94 11.98
C LYS A 2 -57.84 46.40 10.77
N ALA A 3 -56.61 46.90 10.56
CA ALA A 3 -55.63 46.31 9.66
C ALA A 3 -55.10 44.99 10.28
N VAL A 4 -55.33 43.87 9.58
CA VAL A 4 -54.86 42.55 9.98
C VAL A 4 -53.42 42.38 9.49
N LYS A 5 -52.48 42.17 10.43
CA LYS A 5 -51.06 41.90 10.18
C LYS A 5 -50.89 40.56 9.44
N LEU A 6 -50.49 40.64 8.17
CA LEU A 6 -50.10 39.50 7.32
C LEU A 6 -48.63 39.03 7.58
N GLY A 7 -48.16 39.08 8.83
CA GLY A 7 -46.73 38.92 9.16
C GLY A 7 -46.32 37.58 9.75
N SER A 8 -47.25 36.68 10.06
CA SER A 8 -46.98 35.56 10.96
C SER A 8 -46.99 34.17 10.32
N VAL A 9 -47.42 34.04 9.06
CA VAL A 9 -47.51 32.73 8.38
C VAL A 9 -46.24 32.39 7.59
N SER A 10 -45.50 33.40 7.10
CA SER A 10 -44.28 33.17 6.30
C SER A 10 -43.08 32.68 7.12
N ILE A 11 -43.04 32.95 8.43
CA ILE A 11 -41.93 32.54 9.31
C ILE A 11 -42.04 31.05 9.70
N PHE A 12 -43.27 30.51 9.80
CA PHE A 12 -43.47 29.09 10.11
C PHE A 12 -43.19 28.17 8.92
N ILE A 13 -43.45 28.61 7.68
CA ILE A 13 -43.13 27.82 6.47
C ILE A 13 -41.62 27.84 6.19
N ALA A 14 -40.93 28.95 6.47
CA ALA A 14 -39.48 29.02 6.37
C ALA A 14 -38.77 28.14 7.43
N ALA A 15 -39.34 28.02 8.64
CA ALA A 15 -38.78 27.16 9.69
C ALA A 15 -38.97 25.65 9.40
N LEU A 16 -40.05 25.27 8.69
CA LEU A 16 -40.31 23.88 8.29
C LEU A 16 -39.50 23.42 7.08
N LEU A 17 -38.95 24.34 6.27
CA LEU A 17 -38.09 24.01 5.12
C LEU A 17 -36.61 23.84 5.47
N VAL A 18 -36.18 24.21 6.70
CA VAL A 18 -34.78 24.09 7.14
C VAL A 18 -34.51 22.79 7.92
N ALA A 19 -35.55 22.03 8.28
CA ALA A 19 -35.41 20.76 9.02
C ALA A 19 -35.09 19.53 8.13
N GLY A 20 -34.85 19.74 6.83
CA GLY A 20 -34.61 18.66 5.86
C GLY A 20 -33.13 18.40 5.51
N ALA A 21 -32.18 19.03 6.19
CA ALA A 21 -30.78 18.66 6.07
C ALA A 21 -30.58 17.28 6.72
N ALA A 22 -30.82 16.23 5.94
CA ALA A 22 -30.43 14.87 6.30
C ALA A 22 -28.91 14.89 6.53
N TYR A 23 -28.53 14.97 7.80
CA TYR A 23 -27.20 14.60 8.25
C TYR A 23 -27.06 13.12 7.95
N ALA A 24 -26.59 12.78 6.75
CA ALA A 24 -26.09 11.45 6.47
C ALA A 24 -24.88 11.27 7.39
N GLN A 25 -25.11 10.74 8.59
CA GLN A 25 -24.03 10.27 9.42
C GLN A 25 -23.26 9.27 8.57
N VAL A 26 -21.97 9.54 8.36
CA VAL A 26 -21.06 8.59 7.74
C VAL A 26 -20.93 7.44 8.72
N VAL A 27 -21.82 6.46 8.61
CA VAL A 27 -21.74 5.21 9.36
C VAL A 27 -20.76 4.33 8.61
N ASP A 28 -19.64 4.00 9.25
CA ASP A 28 -18.80 2.92 8.75
C ASP A 28 -19.67 1.65 8.68
N PRO A 29 -19.88 1.06 7.48
CA PRO A 29 -20.70 -0.14 7.33
C PRO A 29 -20.13 -1.36 8.07
N GLY A 30 -18.97 -1.22 8.72
CA GLY A 30 -18.22 -2.29 9.32
C GLY A 30 -17.47 -3.09 8.25
N VAL A 31 -16.87 -4.20 8.67
CA VAL A 31 -16.24 -5.14 7.74
C VAL A 31 -17.29 -5.58 6.72
N ARG A 32 -17.03 -5.32 5.43
CA ARG A 32 -17.97 -5.61 4.35
C ARG A 32 -18.40 -7.09 4.41
N SER A 33 -19.70 -7.31 4.32
CA SER A 33 -20.39 -8.59 4.52
C SER A 33 -19.78 -9.78 3.76
N THR A 34 -20.07 -10.99 4.22
CA THR A 34 -19.76 -12.27 3.54
C THR A 34 -20.45 -12.48 2.19
N THR A 35 -21.25 -11.52 1.71
CA THR A 35 -21.95 -11.61 0.43
C THR A 35 -21.23 -10.78 -0.64
N GLY A 36 -20.39 -11.45 -1.42
CA GLY A 36 -19.75 -10.91 -2.63
C GLY A 36 -18.47 -10.10 -2.39
N VAL A 37 -17.59 -10.13 -3.38
CA VAL A 37 -16.39 -9.30 -3.45
C VAL A 37 -16.70 -8.12 -4.36
N ASN A 38 -16.71 -6.91 -3.81
CA ASN A 38 -17.11 -5.69 -4.52
C ASN A 38 -15.95 -4.69 -4.72
N ALA A 39 -14.76 -5.26 -4.91
CA ALA A 39 -13.50 -4.59 -5.20
C ALA A 39 -12.76 -5.35 -6.32
N GLY A 40 -11.62 -4.83 -6.78
CA GLY A 40 -10.82 -5.49 -7.82
C GLY A 40 -11.28 -5.24 -9.25
N GLN A 41 -12.36 -4.47 -9.45
CA GLN A 41 -12.90 -4.18 -10.78
C GLN A 41 -12.26 -2.92 -11.37
N PRO A 42 -12.08 -2.83 -12.69
CA PRO A 42 -11.67 -1.58 -13.32
C PRO A 42 -12.75 -0.50 -13.20
N LEU A 43 -12.36 0.77 -13.41
CA LEU A 43 -13.29 1.88 -13.56
C LEU A 43 -14.32 1.60 -14.67
N ALA A 44 -15.53 2.12 -14.52
CA ALA A 44 -16.60 1.90 -15.50
C ALA A 44 -16.23 2.47 -16.89
N SER A 45 -15.49 3.58 -16.95
CA SER A 45 -14.97 4.15 -18.20
C SER A 45 -13.96 3.21 -18.87
N VAL A 46 -13.09 2.57 -18.10
CA VAL A 46 -12.10 1.59 -18.59
C VAL A 46 -12.82 0.35 -19.11
N SER A 47 -13.83 -0.14 -18.39
CA SER A 47 -14.65 -1.28 -18.84
C SER A 47 -15.41 -1.02 -20.14
N ALA A 48 -15.77 0.24 -20.40
CA ALA A 48 -16.51 0.64 -21.60
C ALA A 48 -15.62 0.78 -22.85
N ASN A 49 -14.29 0.79 -22.70
CA ASN A 49 -13.33 0.89 -23.79
C ASN A 49 -12.50 -0.40 -23.89
N ALA A 50 -12.62 -1.11 -25.01
CA ALA A 50 -11.95 -2.39 -25.22
C ALA A 50 -10.41 -2.31 -25.12
N ASN A 51 -9.81 -1.20 -25.54
CA ASN A 51 -8.36 -1.02 -25.48
C ASN A 51 -7.89 -0.77 -24.04
N ASP A 52 -8.58 0.11 -23.32
CA ASP A 52 -8.25 0.41 -21.91
C ASP A 52 -8.46 -0.84 -21.04
N LEU A 53 -9.56 -1.58 -21.27
CA LEU A 53 -9.82 -2.84 -20.57
C LEU A 53 -8.75 -3.91 -20.87
N ALA A 54 -8.28 -4.02 -22.11
CA ALA A 54 -7.21 -4.94 -22.46
C ALA A 54 -5.91 -4.57 -21.72
N PHE A 55 -5.59 -3.28 -21.61
CA PHE A 55 -4.39 -2.80 -20.93
C PHE A 55 -4.49 -2.97 -19.41
N PHE A 56 -5.66 -2.71 -18.81
CA PHE A 56 -5.94 -3.03 -17.42
C PHE A 56 -5.77 -4.53 -17.12
N ASN A 57 -6.29 -5.41 -17.99
CA ASN A 57 -6.18 -6.86 -17.81
C ASN A 57 -4.73 -7.34 -17.94
N ALA A 58 -3.93 -6.74 -18.82
CA ALA A 58 -2.50 -7.01 -18.90
C ALA A 58 -1.78 -6.57 -17.60
N GLY A 59 -2.07 -5.37 -17.10
CA GLY A 59 -1.58 -4.91 -15.81
C GLY A 59 -1.98 -5.79 -14.63
N LEU A 60 -3.22 -6.28 -14.62
CA LEU A 60 -3.71 -7.23 -13.62
C LEU A 60 -3.00 -8.59 -13.72
N ALA A 61 -2.72 -9.07 -14.93
CA ALA A 61 -1.93 -10.28 -15.13
C ALA A 61 -0.52 -10.10 -14.57
N GLN A 62 0.15 -9.00 -14.93
CA GLN A 62 1.50 -8.67 -14.42
C GLN A 62 1.52 -8.54 -12.90
N PHE A 63 0.50 -7.91 -12.32
CA PHE A 63 0.37 -7.76 -10.88
C PHE A 63 0.28 -9.09 -10.14
N ASN A 64 -0.32 -10.11 -10.74
CA ASN A 64 -0.46 -11.44 -10.15
C ASN A 64 0.65 -12.42 -10.58
N GLU A 65 1.59 -11.96 -11.40
CA GLU A 65 2.67 -12.79 -11.88
C GLU A 65 3.67 -13.09 -10.76
N HIS A 66 4.18 -14.32 -10.76
CA HIS A 66 5.29 -14.75 -9.92
C HIS A 66 6.58 -14.65 -10.72
N GLN A 67 7.53 -13.88 -10.20
CA GLN A 67 8.80 -13.58 -10.81
C GLN A 67 9.84 -14.64 -10.47
N THR A 68 10.73 -14.91 -11.42
CA THR A 68 11.82 -15.87 -11.29
C THR A 68 13.16 -15.14 -11.34
N VAL A 69 14.22 -15.79 -10.86
CA VAL A 69 15.56 -15.18 -10.96
C VAL A 69 16.02 -15.24 -12.41
N THR A 70 15.87 -16.38 -13.06
CA THR A 70 16.15 -16.62 -14.48
C THR A 70 15.01 -17.43 -15.10
N GLY A 71 14.76 -17.30 -16.41
CA GLY A 71 13.73 -18.09 -17.10
C GLY A 71 12.81 -17.21 -17.93
N ASP A 72 11.52 -17.56 -17.93
CA ASP A 72 10.49 -16.91 -18.76
C ASP A 72 10.16 -15.49 -18.28
N ASN A 73 10.17 -15.25 -16.95
CA ASN A 73 9.95 -13.94 -16.32
C ASN A 73 11.12 -13.65 -15.35
N PRO A 74 12.32 -13.36 -15.90
CA PRO A 74 13.53 -13.18 -15.10
C PRO A 74 13.57 -11.78 -14.48
N GLY A 75 14.28 -11.67 -13.36
CA GLY A 75 14.57 -10.37 -12.73
C GLY A 75 14.33 -10.34 -11.23
N LEU A 76 13.77 -11.39 -10.62
CA LEU A 76 13.64 -11.46 -9.17
C LEU A 76 15.01 -11.28 -8.52
N GLY A 77 15.14 -10.21 -7.74
CA GLY A 77 16.41 -9.82 -7.18
C GLY A 77 16.90 -10.78 -6.08
N PRO A 78 18.15 -10.60 -5.62
CA PRO A 78 18.79 -11.49 -4.65
C PRO A 78 18.07 -11.57 -3.30
N ARG A 79 17.24 -10.57 -2.97
CA ARG A 79 16.41 -10.53 -1.77
C ARG A 79 15.03 -9.97 -2.07
N PHE A 80 14.03 -10.51 -1.39
CA PHE A 80 12.63 -10.15 -1.61
C PHE A 80 11.77 -10.45 -0.38
N ASN A 81 10.60 -9.82 -0.30
CA ASN A 81 9.56 -10.11 0.69
C ASN A 81 8.54 -11.13 0.17
N LEU A 82 8.30 -11.15 -1.15
CA LEU A 82 7.58 -12.17 -1.90
C LEU A 82 7.97 -12.08 -3.39
N ASP A 83 7.62 -13.09 -4.18
CA ASP A 83 7.93 -13.19 -5.61
C ASP A 83 6.84 -12.64 -6.54
N GLY A 84 5.78 -12.01 -6.00
CA GLY A 84 4.74 -11.37 -6.81
C GLY A 84 3.86 -10.42 -6.00
N CYS A 85 3.39 -9.34 -6.61
CA CYS A 85 2.59 -8.32 -5.91
C CYS A 85 1.25 -8.89 -5.40
N GLY A 86 0.61 -9.72 -6.22
CA GLY A 86 -0.69 -10.32 -5.93
C GLY A 86 -0.72 -11.15 -4.65
N GLY A 87 0.38 -11.79 -4.26
CA GLY A 87 0.43 -12.53 -2.99
C GLY A 87 0.26 -11.61 -1.78
N CYS A 88 0.93 -10.47 -1.79
CA CYS A 88 0.86 -9.45 -0.73
C CYS A 88 -0.47 -8.67 -0.74
N HIS A 89 -1.03 -8.42 -1.92
CA HIS A 89 -2.18 -7.55 -2.16
C HIS A 89 -3.41 -8.30 -2.69
N SER A 90 -3.76 -9.41 -2.04
CA SER A 90 -4.76 -10.37 -2.55
C SER A 90 -6.17 -10.19 -1.98
N GLN A 91 -6.35 -9.54 -0.82
CA GLN A 91 -7.65 -9.47 -0.15
C GLN A 91 -8.19 -8.05 -0.03
N PRO A 92 -9.48 -7.79 -0.34
CA PRO A 92 -10.52 -8.73 -0.78
C PRO A 92 -10.45 -9.18 -2.25
N ALA A 93 -9.59 -8.56 -3.05
CA ALA A 93 -9.33 -8.89 -4.45
C ALA A 93 -7.90 -8.44 -4.78
N PRO A 94 -7.34 -8.80 -5.95
CA PRO A 94 -6.08 -8.23 -6.42
C PRO A 94 -6.09 -6.69 -6.34
N GLY A 95 -5.01 -6.11 -5.83
CA GLY A 95 -4.90 -4.69 -5.48
C GLY A 95 -5.38 -4.35 -4.07
N GLY A 96 -5.73 -5.36 -3.27
CA GLY A 96 -6.13 -5.21 -1.89
C GLY A 96 -4.96 -5.12 -0.92
N THR A 97 -5.20 -5.55 0.31
CA THR A 97 -4.21 -5.69 1.38
C THR A 97 -3.89 -7.17 1.62
N SER A 98 -3.19 -7.44 2.72
CA SER A 98 -2.79 -8.78 3.16
C SER A 98 -3.94 -9.79 3.16
N PRO A 99 -3.69 -11.03 2.70
CA PRO A 99 -4.62 -12.12 2.89
C PRO A 99 -4.74 -12.50 4.37
N ASN A 100 -5.93 -12.97 4.73
CA ASN A 100 -6.26 -13.52 6.03
C ASN A 100 -7.17 -14.73 5.85
N ALA A 101 -6.64 -15.92 6.15
CA ALA A 101 -7.34 -17.19 6.00
C ALA A 101 -8.67 -17.29 6.77
N ASN A 102 -8.84 -16.46 7.80
CA ASN A 102 -10.01 -16.49 8.69
C ASN A 102 -11.07 -15.44 8.33
N ILE A 103 -10.79 -14.52 7.40
CA ILE A 103 -11.68 -13.41 7.04
C ILE A 103 -12.13 -13.59 5.58
N PHE A 104 -13.41 -13.34 5.30
CA PHE A 104 -13.95 -13.38 3.94
C PHE A 104 -13.37 -12.25 3.06
N PRO A 105 -13.16 -12.46 1.75
CA PRO A 105 -13.12 -13.75 1.06
C PRO A 105 -11.86 -14.52 1.49
N LYS A 106 -12.01 -15.78 1.86
CA LYS A 106 -10.90 -16.61 2.37
C LYS A 106 -9.94 -16.94 1.22
N VAL A 107 -9.02 -16.02 0.92
CA VAL A 107 -8.06 -16.11 -0.19
C VAL A 107 -6.87 -17.03 0.09
N GLY A 108 -6.75 -17.53 1.32
CA GLY A 108 -5.69 -18.46 1.71
C GLY A 108 -4.90 -17.98 2.93
N PRO A 109 -3.89 -18.75 3.37
CA PRO A 109 -2.97 -18.34 4.42
C PRO A 109 -2.06 -17.21 3.92
N ASN A 110 -1.36 -16.56 4.86
CA ASN A 110 -0.27 -15.66 4.55
C ASN A 110 0.77 -16.34 3.64
N PRO A 111 0.98 -15.89 2.39
CA PRO A 111 1.88 -16.55 1.45
C PRO A 111 3.34 -16.52 1.92
N GLN A 112 3.75 -15.53 2.73
CA GLN A 112 5.10 -15.50 3.32
C GLN A 112 5.35 -16.68 4.25
N SER A 113 4.31 -17.25 4.87
CA SER A 113 4.45 -18.47 5.69
C SER A 113 4.58 -19.74 4.84
N GLN A 114 4.32 -19.66 3.54
CA GLN A 114 4.26 -20.79 2.62
C GLN A 114 5.44 -20.84 1.63
N VAL A 115 6.37 -19.88 1.66
CA VAL A 115 7.45 -19.77 0.67
C VAL A 115 8.35 -21.00 0.59
N ILE A 116 8.60 -21.70 1.70
CA ILE A 116 9.42 -22.93 1.70
C ILE A 116 8.63 -24.09 1.08
N VAL A 117 7.38 -24.29 1.51
CA VAL A 117 6.54 -25.40 1.04
C VAL A 117 6.18 -25.25 -0.44
N ASN A 118 6.03 -24.01 -0.92
CA ASN A 118 5.76 -23.72 -2.32
C ASN A 118 7.04 -23.66 -3.18
N GLY A 119 8.23 -23.86 -2.59
CA GLY A 119 9.50 -23.85 -3.32
C GLY A 119 9.95 -22.46 -3.80
N VAL A 120 9.34 -21.38 -3.30
CA VAL A 120 9.76 -19.99 -3.56
C VAL A 120 11.14 -19.72 -2.95
N VAL A 121 11.49 -20.40 -1.85
CA VAL A 121 12.83 -20.31 -1.24
C VAL A 121 13.31 -21.70 -0.85
N SER A 122 14.64 -21.86 -0.77
CA SER A 122 15.23 -23.08 -0.22
C SER A 122 15.14 -23.09 1.30
N GLY A 123 14.51 -24.13 1.87
CA GLY A 123 14.44 -24.32 3.33
C GLY A 123 15.79 -24.65 4.00
N ASN A 124 16.85 -24.88 3.22
CA ASN A 124 18.21 -25.09 3.73
C ASN A 124 18.93 -23.77 4.08
N THR A 125 18.50 -22.67 3.48
CA THR A 125 19.15 -21.35 3.58
C THR A 125 18.22 -20.28 4.13
N ASN A 126 16.91 -20.50 4.03
CA ASN A 126 15.88 -19.60 4.53
C ASN A 126 15.07 -20.28 5.65
N THR A 127 14.67 -19.47 6.62
CA THR A 127 13.74 -19.82 7.69
C THR A 127 12.56 -18.85 7.68
N ILE A 128 11.40 -19.28 8.18
CA ILE A 128 10.25 -18.39 8.34
C ILE A 128 10.47 -17.56 9.62
N PRO A 129 10.53 -16.21 9.55
CA PRO A 129 10.67 -15.39 10.75
C PRO A 129 9.50 -15.62 11.72
N SER A 130 9.76 -15.62 13.03
CA SER A 130 8.78 -15.98 14.08
C SER A 130 7.50 -15.12 14.07
N PHE A 131 7.56 -13.91 13.52
CA PHE A 131 6.43 -12.99 13.40
C PHE A 131 5.56 -13.23 12.15
N ILE A 132 6.00 -14.09 11.23
CA ILE A 132 5.24 -14.53 10.07
C ILE A 132 4.48 -15.80 10.44
N THR A 133 3.15 -15.74 10.36
CA THR A 133 2.27 -16.87 10.69
C THR A 133 1.23 -17.04 9.58
N ALA A 134 0.73 -18.26 9.40
CA ALA A 134 -0.25 -18.58 8.34
C ALA A 134 -1.55 -17.78 8.44
N THR A 135 -1.96 -17.35 9.64
CA THR A 135 -3.17 -16.57 9.88
C THR A 135 -2.91 -15.08 10.13
N GLY A 136 -1.64 -14.67 10.21
CA GLY A 136 -1.25 -13.27 10.36
C GLY A 136 -1.22 -12.53 9.02
N PRO A 137 -1.13 -11.19 9.03
CA PRO A 137 -0.98 -10.45 7.79
C PRO A 137 0.40 -10.70 7.17
N VAL A 138 0.51 -10.46 5.86
CA VAL A 138 1.80 -10.24 5.20
C VAL A 138 2.48 -9.05 5.87
N ARG A 139 3.80 -9.14 6.09
CA ARG A 139 4.58 -8.11 6.74
C ARG A 139 5.84 -7.79 5.95
N GLU A 140 6.07 -6.50 5.77
CA GLU A 140 7.42 -5.97 5.57
C GLU A 140 8.03 -5.68 6.94
N ALA A 141 9.27 -6.10 7.15
CA ALA A 141 10.02 -5.81 8.35
C ALA A 141 10.94 -4.61 8.13
N ARG A 142 11.07 -3.77 9.16
CA ARG A 142 12.04 -2.67 9.19
C ARG A 142 12.74 -2.66 10.53
N PHE A 143 14.02 -2.33 10.51
CA PHE A 143 14.76 -1.99 11.73
C PHE A 143 14.74 -0.47 11.89
N PRO A 144 14.11 0.08 12.93
CA PRO A 144 14.11 1.52 13.18
C PRO A 144 15.52 2.12 13.23
N PHE A 145 16.47 1.39 13.82
CA PHE A 145 17.84 1.84 14.05
C PHE A 145 18.86 0.81 13.58
N PHE A 146 20.08 1.26 13.30
CA PHE A 146 21.22 0.35 13.21
C PHE A 146 21.61 -0.21 14.58
N PHE A 147 22.42 -1.26 14.62
CA PHE A 147 22.86 -1.88 15.87
C PHE A 147 24.21 -1.33 16.36
N ASN A 148 24.36 -1.23 17.68
CA ASN A 148 25.65 -1.08 18.32
C ASN A 148 26.44 -2.40 18.25
N ALA A 149 27.76 -2.33 18.48
CA ALA A 149 28.61 -3.54 18.52
C ALA A 149 28.20 -4.56 19.58
N ASN A 150 27.50 -4.13 20.64
CA ASN A 150 26.96 -5.01 21.69
C ASN A 150 25.57 -5.59 21.35
N GLY A 151 25.03 -5.34 20.15
CA GLY A 151 23.75 -5.88 19.69
C GLY A 151 22.50 -5.10 20.12
N THR A 152 22.62 -3.97 20.82
CA THR A 152 21.45 -3.11 21.13
C THR A 152 21.15 -2.15 19.98
N ALA A 153 19.91 -1.67 19.87
CA ALA A 153 19.57 -0.58 18.94
C ALA A 153 20.38 0.70 19.22
N ASN A 154 20.99 1.28 18.19
CA ASN A 154 21.64 2.57 18.26
C ASN A 154 20.62 3.67 17.95
N THR A 155 19.95 4.19 18.98
CA THR A 155 18.89 5.20 18.81
C THR A 155 19.37 6.54 18.24
N ALA A 156 20.69 6.76 18.14
CA ALA A 156 21.28 7.93 17.49
C ALA A 156 21.55 7.71 15.99
N ASN A 157 21.38 6.49 15.48
CA ASN A 157 21.67 6.12 14.09
C ASN A 157 20.44 5.44 13.45
N PRO A 158 19.52 6.21 12.84
CA PRO A 158 18.31 5.68 12.22
C PRO A 158 18.63 4.87 10.96
N ASN A 159 17.93 3.74 10.79
CA ASN A 159 17.91 2.95 9.56
C ASN A 159 16.57 3.19 8.85
N GLY A 160 15.48 2.65 9.40
CA GLY A 160 14.12 2.86 8.90
C GLY A 160 13.81 2.22 7.53
N GLY A 161 14.80 1.66 6.86
CA GLY A 161 14.67 0.95 5.59
C GLY A 161 14.00 -0.43 5.74
N VAL A 162 13.61 -1.00 4.60
CA VAL A 162 13.04 -2.36 4.56
C VAL A 162 14.15 -3.39 4.65
N GLU A 163 13.97 -4.34 5.55
CA GLU A 163 14.78 -5.53 5.72
C GLU A 163 14.04 -6.69 5.05
N THR A 164 14.46 -7.05 3.84
CA THR A 164 13.78 -8.07 3.03
C THR A 164 13.81 -9.43 3.71
N LEU A 165 12.67 -10.12 3.72
CA LEU A 165 12.49 -11.32 4.53
C LEU A 165 13.30 -12.51 4.03
N PHE A 166 13.44 -12.67 2.72
CA PHE A 166 13.96 -13.88 2.11
C PHE A 166 15.10 -13.59 1.13
N THR A 167 15.92 -14.61 0.87
CA THR A 167 17.01 -14.57 -0.11
C THR A 167 16.86 -15.67 -1.14
N VAL A 168 17.42 -15.45 -2.33
CA VAL A 168 17.45 -16.47 -3.40
C VAL A 168 18.44 -17.61 -3.14
N SER A 169 19.23 -17.53 -2.06
CA SER A 169 20.33 -18.46 -1.82
C SER A 169 19.86 -19.91 -1.77
N GLY A 170 20.56 -20.79 -2.50
CA GLY A 170 20.22 -22.20 -2.60
C GLY A 170 19.01 -22.51 -3.50
N ARG A 171 18.42 -21.53 -4.19
CA ARG A 171 17.52 -21.78 -5.32
C ARG A 171 18.32 -22.25 -6.53
N ALA A 172 17.70 -23.09 -7.36
CA ALA A 172 18.35 -23.63 -8.56
C ALA A 172 18.56 -22.58 -9.67
N ASP A 173 17.70 -21.57 -9.73
CA ASP A 173 17.72 -20.46 -10.71
C ASP A 173 18.59 -19.27 -10.26
N ALA A 174 19.24 -19.34 -9.09
CA ALA A 174 20.04 -18.25 -8.51
C ALA A 174 21.56 -18.47 -8.56
N GLY A 175 22.00 -19.49 -9.30
CA GLY A 175 23.41 -19.82 -9.43
C GLY A 175 24.09 -20.05 -8.07
N ASN A 176 25.22 -19.38 -7.85
CA ASN A 176 26.01 -19.49 -6.63
C ASN A 176 25.80 -18.30 -5.66
N CYS A 177 24.72 -17.52 -5.82
CA CYS A 177 24.44 -16.41 -4.91
C CYS A 177 24.21 -16.91 -3.47
N SER A 178 24.95 -16.34 -2.52
CA SER A 178 24.93 -16.73 -1.11
C SER A 178 24.79 -15.51 -0.21
N LEU A 179 23.63 -15.39 0.43
CA LEU A 179 23.19 -14.30 1.29
C LEU A 179 22.50 -14.88 2.51
N GLN A 180 22.65 -14.20 3.63
CA GLN A 180 21.91 -14.49 4.86
C GLN A 180 20.66 -13.62 4.95
N GLN A 181 19.61 -14.16 5.56
CA GLN A 181 18.46 -13.34 5.97
C GLN A 181 18.91 -12.30 7.01
N PRO A 182 18.25 -11.13 7.09
CA PRO A 182 18.46 -10.20 8.19
C PRO A 182 18.27 -10.88 9.56
N GLY A 183 18.99 -10.37 10.57
CA GLY A 183 18.95 -10.88 11.95
C GLY A 183 17.65 -10.57 12.69
N PHE A 184 16.50 -11.05 12.20
CA PHE A 184 15.17 -10.73 12.72
C PHE A 184 14.98 -11.09 14.20
N ALA A 185 15.54 -12.21 14.66
CA ALA A 185 15.47 -12.60 16.07
C ALA A 185 16.26 -11.62 16.97
N ALA A 186 17.43 -11.16 16.51
CA ALA A 186 18.21 -10.14 17.22
C ALA A 186 17.48 -8.79 17.24
N ALA A 187 16.87 -8.40 16.13
CA ALA A 187 16.06 -7.19 16.05
C ALA A 187 14.85 -7.23 16.99
N GLN A 188 14.17 -8.37 17.08
CA GLN A 188 13.08 -8.58 18.02
C GLN A 188 13.57 -8.50 19.47
N ALA A 189 14.68 -9.17 19.81
CA ALA A 189 15.26 -9.15 21.15
C ALA A 189 15.71 -7.74 21.58
N ALA A 190 16.17 -6.92 20.62
CA ALA A 190 16.57 -5.54 20.85
C ALA A 190 15.41 -4.52 20.82
N ASN A 191 14.15 -4.98 20.68
CA ASN A 191 12.97 -4.12 20.46
C ASN A 191 13.17 -3.12 19.28
N ASN A 192 13.86 -3.58 18.24
CA ASN A 192 14.28 -2.82 17.07
C ASN A 192 13.64 -3.38 15.80
N LEU A 193 12.36 -3.75 15.87
CA LEU A 193 11.64 -4.37 14.77
C LEU A 193 10.23 -3.76 14.69
N ILE A 194 9.90 -3.19 13.54
CA ILE A 194 8.57 -2.67 13.24
C ILE A 194 8.05 -3.29 11.94
N PHE A 195 6.73 -3.34 11.82
CA PHE A 195 6.06 -3.96 10.69
C PHE A 195 5.25 -2.98 9.87
N ARG A 196 5.04 -3.34 8.61
CA ARG A 196 4.16 -2.70 7.65
C ARG A 196 3.35 -3.81 6.93
N ILE A 197 2.08 -3.53 6.61
CA ILE A 197 1.15 -4.46 5.94
C ILE A 197 0.66 -3.89 4.59
N PRO A 198 0.80 -4.57 3.45
CA PRO A 198 0.49 -4.04 2.12
C PRO A 198 -0.71 -3.07 2.05
N THR A 199 -0.49 -1.83 1.60
CA THR A 199 -1.57 -0.85 1.47
C THR A 199 -2.44 -1.19 0.26
N PRO A 200 -3.78 -1.12 0.35
CA PRO A 200 -4.63 -1.31 -0.82
C PRO A 200 -4.36 -0.22 -1.87
N VAL A 201 -4.44 -0.60 -3.14
CA VAL A 201 -4.25 0.28 -4.31
C VAL A 201 -5.55 0.58 -5.05
N PHE A 202 -6.70 0.19 -4.49
CA PHE A 202 -8.01 0.52 -5.04
C PHE A 202 -8.24 2.03 -5.11
N GLY A 203 -8.62 2.55 -6.28
CA GLY A 203 -8.90 3.98 -6.47
C GLY A 203 -7.65 4.86 -6.48
N SER A 204 -6.45 4.27 -6.52
CA SER A 204 -5.18 5.00 -6.52
C SER A 204 -5.06 6.01 -7.67
N GLY A 205 -5.58 5.71 -8.86
CA GLY A 205 -5.63 6.68 -9.97
C GLY A 205 -6.51 7.89 -9.67
N MET A 206 -7.62 7.71 -8.96
CA MET A 206 -8.45 8.84 -8.52
C MET A 206 -7.71 9.71 -7.49
N MET A 207 -6.94 9.09 -6.59
CA MET A 207 -6.09 9.81 -5.64
C MET A 207 -4.96 10.58 -6.33
N ALA A 208 -4.39 10.03 -7.41
CA ALA A 208 -3.39 10.70 -8.22
C ALA A 208 -3.91 11.98 -8.88
N ASN A 209 -5.21 12.00 -9.22
CA ASN A 209 -5.89 13.14 -9.87
C ASN A 209 -6.37 14.24 -8.92
N ILE A 210 -6.07 14.15 -7.62
CA ILE A 210 -6.43 15.22 -6.66
C ILE A 210 -5.36 16.31 -6.70
N ASP A 211 -5.74 17.52 -7.09
CA ASP A 211 -4.84 18.69 -7.10
C ASP A 211 -4.29 19.03 -5.70
N ASP A 212 -3.04 19.50 -5.65
CA ASP A 212 -2.37 19.97 -4.43
C ASP A 212 -3.19 21.06 -3.72
N SER A 213 -3.84 21.96 -4.47
CA SER A 213 -4.69 23.02 -3.91
C SER A 213 -5.87 22.46 -3.11
N THR A 214 -6.49 21.38 -3.60
CA THR A 214 -7.58 20.69 -2.93
C THR A 214 -7.10 20.06 -1.62
N LEU A 215 -5.90 19.47 -1.63
CA LEU A 215 -5.28 18.88 -0.44
C LEU A 215 -4.98 19.95 0.62
N LEU A 216 -4.40 21.08 0.23
CA LEU A 216 -4.08 22.19 1.13
C LEU A 216 -5.34 22.81 1.75
N ILE A 217 -6.40 23.01 0.97
CA ILE A 217 -7.70 23.50 1.46
C ILE A 217 -8.27 22.50 2.48
N ASN A 218 -8.22 21.20 2.18
CA ASN A 218 -8.70 20.17 3.10
C ASN A 218 -7.88 20.12 4.39
N GLN A 219 -6.55 20.26 4.33
CA GLN A 219 -5.69 20.33 5.52
C GLN A 219 -6.07 21.53 6.39
N ALA A 220 -6.22 22.73 5.79
CA ALA A 220 -6.58 23.95 6.51
C ALA A 220 -7.95 23.82 7.19
N ASN A 221 -8.94 23.25 6.49
CA ASN A 221 -10.28 23.01 7.04
C ASN A 221 -10.28 22.01 8.22
N ASN A 222 -9.30 21.09 8.28
CA ASN A 222 -9.19 20.08 9.31
C ASN A 222 -8.21 20.45 10.44
N ALA A 223 -7.50 21.58 10.36
CA ALA A 223 -6.44 21.94 11.30
C ALA A 223 -6.92 22.13 12.76
N ASN A 224 -8.18 22.55 12.93
CA ASN A 224 -8.79 22.82 14.24
C ASN A 224 -9.93 21.83 14.57
N ASN A 225 -9.74 20.55 14.26
CA ASN A 225 -10.73 19.53 14.59
C ASN A 225 -10.76 19.23 16.11
N SER A 226 -11.86 18.64 16.57
CA SER A 226 -12.07 18.28 17.97
C SER A 226 -11.17 17.16 18.49
N PHE A 227 -10.40 16.50 17.62
CA PHE A 227 -9.45 15.46 17.99
C PHE A 227 -8.07 16.02 18.35
N GLY A 228 -7.78 17.29 18.04
CA GLY A 228 -6.49 17.92 18.30
C GLY A 228 -5.34 17.34 17.46
N VAL A 229 -5.65 16.72 16.32
CA VAL A 229 -4.68 16.12 15.40
C VAL A 229 -4.69 16.87 14.08
N ALA A 230 -3.52 17.30 13.60
CA ALA A 230 -3.37 17.88 12.27
C ALA A 230 -2.37 17.06 11.45
N GLY A 231 -2.69 16.84 10.17
CA GLY A 231 -1.78 16.19 9.23
C GLY A 231 -0.77 17.17 8.64
N THR A 232 0.37 16.66 8.20
CA THR A 232 1.39 17.39 7.42
C THR A 232 1.64 16.63 6.12
N PHE A 233 1.73 17.35 5.01
CA PHE A 233 2.08 16.73 3.74
C PHE A 233 3.56 16.36 3.69
N ASN A 234 3.85 15.24 3.04
CA ASN A 234 5.18 14.98 2.53
C ASN A 234 5.28 15.66 1.15
N HIS A 235 6.47 16.17 0.83
CA HIS A 235 6.72 16.93 -0.39
C HIS A 235 7.84 16.28 -1.20
N ASN A 236 7.68 16.25 -2.51
CA ASN A 236 8.74 15.82 -3.41
C ASN A 236 9.91 16.83 -3.32
N GLY A 237 11.12 16.31 -3.10
CA GLY A 237 12.31 17.16 -2.92
C GLY A 237 12.74 17.95 -4.17
N ASN A 238 12.32 17.54 -5.37
CA ASN A 238 12.78 18.16 -6.61
C ASN A 238 11.84 19.28 -7.10
N ASP A 239 10.53 19.08 -6.99
CA ASP A 239 9.53 20.04 -7.50
C ASP A 239 8.62 20.64 -6.41
N GLY A 240 8.74 20.20 -5.16
CA GLY A 240 7.97 20.72 -4.01
C GLY A 240 6.50 20.31 -3.99
N THR A 241 6.02 19.54 -4.97
CA THR A 241 4.62 19.07 -5.02
C THR A 241 4.34 18.07 -3.90
N ILE A 242 3.08 17.95 -3.51
CA ILE A 242 2.67 17.02 -2.46
C ILE A 242 2.86 15.57 -2.94
N SER A 243 3.47 14.72 -2.14
CA SER A 243 3.57 13.29 -2.40
C SER A 243 2.45 12.50 -1.69
N ARG A 244 2.09 11.32 -2.22
CA ARG A 244 0.80 10.68 -1.91
C ARG A 244 0.85 9.17 -1.71
N PHE A 245 1.84 8.48 -2.28
CA PHE A 245 1.85 7.01 -2.34
C PHE A 245 2.95 6.39 -1.49
N GLY A 246 2.71 5.17 -1.03
CA GLY A 246 3.56 4.47 -0.06
C GLY A 246 3.25 4.82 1.40
N TRP A 247 3.87 4.09 2.31
CA TRP A 247 3.62 4.13 3.75
C TRP A 247 3.74 5.48 4.43
N LYS A 248 4.60 6.34 3.89
CA LYS A 248 4.85 7.69 4.40
C LYS A 248 4.59 8.74 3.33
N ALA A 249 3.76 8.38 2.34
CA ALA A 249 3.52 9.17 1.15
C ALA A 249 4.84 9.61 0.50
N GLN A 250 5.85 8.74 0.44
CA GLN A 250 7.18 9.10 -0.05
C GLN A 250 7.23 9.20 -1.58
N ASN A 251 6.29 8.56 -2.30
CA ASN A 251 6.23 8.61 -3.75
C ASN A 251 5.21 9.63 -4.23
N LYS A 252 5.61 10.43 -5.22
CA LYS A 252 4.71 11.44 -5.80
C LYS A 252 3.75 10.90 -6.86
N SER A 253 4.11 9.81 -7.55
CA SER A 253 3.33 9.25 -8.65
C SER A 253 3.22 7.73 -8.53
N LEU A 254 2.21 7.17 -9.21
CA LEU A 254 2.00 5.72 -9.25
C LEU A 254 3.12 4.97 -9.97
N LEU A 255 3.71 5.56 -11.00
CA LEU A 255 4.84 4.96 -11.71
C LEU A 255 6.08 4.86 -10.81
N LEU A 256 6.37 5.92 -10.05
CA LEU A 256 7.47 5.91 -9.07
C LEU A 256 7.19 4.89 -7.94
N PHE A 257 5.96 4.82 -7.46
CA PHE A 257 5.55 3.82 -6.46
C PHE A 257 5.67 2.37 -6.99
N ALA A 258 5.27 2.11 -8.24
CA ALA A 258 5.42 0.80 -8.87
C ALA A 258 6.90 0.39 -8.97
N GLY A 259 7.76 1.31 -9.43
CA GLY A 259 9.20 1.10 -9.51
C GLY A 259 9.84 0.86 -8.14
N GLU A 260 9.45 1.62 -7.11
CA GLU A 260 9.95 1.38 -5.74
C GLU A 260 9.48 0.01 -5.25
N ALA A 261 8.22 -0.37 -5.48
CA ALA A 261 7.70 -1.67 -5.05
C ALA A 261 8.44 -2.83 -5.69
N TYR A 262 8.70 -2.79 -7.01
CA TYR A 262 9.53 -3.80 -7.71
C TYR A 262 10.92 -3.92 -7.06
N ASN A 263 11.59 -2.80 -6.84
CA ASN A 263 12.96 -2.78 -6.32
C ASN A 263 13.05 -3.15 -4.81
N VAL A 264 12.13 -2.66 -3.99
CA VAL A 264 12.15 -2.87 -2.53
C VAL A 264 11.55 -4.20 -2.12
N GLU A 265 10.45 -4.62 -2.74
CA GLU A 265 9.70 -5.82 -2.34
C GLU A 265 10.18 -7.08 -3.04
N MET A 266 10.66 -6.95 -4.28
CA MET A 266 11.02 -8.09 -5.13
C MET A 266 12.49 -8.07 -5.55
N GLY A 267 13.20 -6.97 -5.29
CA GLY A 267 14.59 -6.79 -5.70
C GLY A 267 14.76 -6.54 -7.19
N ILE A 268 13.68 -6.38 -7.96
CA ILE A 268 13.73 -6.23 -9.42
C ILE A 268 14.19 -4.82 -9.77
N THR A 269 15.26 -4.73 -10.55
CA THR A 269 15.71 -3.46 -11.11
C THR A 269 14.81 -3.04 -12.27
N ASN A 270 14.54 -1.74 -12.40
CA ASN A 270 13.64 -1.19 -13.41
C ASN A 270 14.14 0.15 -13.94
N GLU A 271 13.48 0.70 -14.95
CA GLU A 271 13.87 1.94 -15.63
C GLU A 271 14.03 3.14 -14.69
N ILE A 272 13.40 3.12 -13.50
CA ILE A 272 13.51 4.15 -12.46
C ILE A 272 14.59 3.79 -11.42
N PHE A 273 14.68 2.53 -11.03
CA PHE A 273 15.63 2.00 -10.03
C PHE A 273 16.55 0.96 -10.67
N GLN A 274 17.62 1.43 -11.30
CA GLN A 274 18.43 0.63 -12.24
C GLN A 274 19.56 -0.18 -11.57
N GLN A 275 19.60 -0.25 -10.24
CA GLN A 275 20.64 -0.95 -9.50
C GLN A 275 20.01 -1.93 -8.52
N ASP A 276 20.63 -3.10 -8.40
CA ASP A 276 20.26 -4.07 -7.37
C ASP A 276 20.29 -3.40 -5.99
N ARG A 277 19.27 -3.67 -5.19
CA ARG A 277 19.09 -3.02 -3.90
C ARG A 277 19.81 -3.78 -2.79
N PRO A 278 20.93 -3.26 -2.23
CA PRO A 278 21.46 -3.76 -0.97
C PRO A 278 20.48 -3.54 0.20
N LEU A 279 20.65 -4.27 1.29
CA LEU A 279 20.01 -3.92 2.56
C LEU A 279 20.58 -2.60 3.10
N PRO A 280 19.83 -1.86 3.95
CA PRO A 280 20.33 -0.63 4.55
C PRO A 280 21.65 -0.81 5.35
N GLY A 281 21.90 -2.02 5.86
CA GLY A 281 23.17 -2.32 6.54
C GLY A 281 24.37 -2.48 5.60
N GLU A 282 24.13 -2.65 4.30
CA GLU A 282 25.12 -3.04 3.28
C GLU A 282 25.48 -1.90 2.33
N ASP A 283 24.63 -0.86 2.24
CA ASP A 283 24.70 0.23 1.27
C ASP A 283 25.58 1.43 1.69
N GLY A 284 26.20 1.36 2.87
CA GLY A 284 27.04 2.41 3.43
C GLY A 284 26.29 3.61 4.02
N ASN A 285 24.95 3.61 4.00
CA ASN A 285 24.12 4.72 4.48
C ASN A 285 23.81 4.60 5.99
N GLY A 286 24.86 4.66 6.81
CA GLY A 286 24.77 4.56 8.28
C GLY A 286 24.89 3.14 8.83
N GLY A 287 24.86 2.13 7.96
CA GLY A 287 25.26 0.75 8.27
C GLY A 287 26.78 0.59 8.39
N SER A 288 27.23 -0.60 8.83
CA SER A 288 28.66 -0.94 8.88
C SER A 288 29.20 -1.51 7.56
N GLY A 289 28.32 -1.82 6.61
CA GLY A 289 28.70 -2.37 5.31
C GLY A 289 29.06 -1.28 4.31
N ASN A 290 30.20 -1.43 3.63
CA ASN A 290 30.65 -0.57 2.54
C ASN A 290 30.79 -1.33 1.21
N LEU A 291 30.14 -2.50 1.10
CA LEU A 291 30.42 -3.47 0.03
C LEU A 291 29.25 -3.64 -0.94
N GLY A 292 28.06 -3.11 -0.62
CA GLY A 292 26.86 -3.38 -1.39
C GLY A 292 26.55 -4.89 -1.43
N LEU A 293 25.89 -5.33 -2.50
CA LEU A 293 25.64 -6.74 -2.74
C LEU A 293 26.92 -7.46 -3.20
N PRO A 294 27.13 -8.73 -2.78
CA PRO A 294 28.21 -9.56 -3.32
C PRO A 294 28.15 -9.68 -4.83
N ALA A 295 29.30 -9.68 -5.50
CA ALA A 295 29.37 -9.72 -6.97
C ALA A 295 28.69 -10.95 -7.60
N ASN A 296 28.66 -12.09 -6.92
CA ASN A 296 27.96 -13.30 -7.34
C ASN A 296 26.44 -13.26 -7.11
N CYS A 297 25.91 -12.15 -6.59
CA CYS A 297 24.50 -11.89 -6.37
C CYS A 297 23.99 -10.68 -7.17
N LEU A 298 24.82 -10.11 -8.04
CA LEU A 298 24.46 -9.00 -8.90
C LEU A 298 24.01 -9.50 -10.28
N ASN A 299 22.96 -8.89 -10.85
CA ASN A 299 22.46 -9.21 -12.21
C ASN A 299 22.28 -10.72 -12.41
N LEU A 300 21.50 -11.34 -11.51
CA LEU A 300 21.35 -12.80 -11.45
C LEU A 300 20.75 -13.38 -12.73
N ALA A 301 19.86 -12.63 -13.37
CA ALA A 301 19.28 -12.98 -14.66
C ALA A 301 20.30 -12.97 -15.82
N GLN A 302 21.45 -12.31 -15.63
CA GLN A 302 22.49 -12.09 -16.65
C GLN A 302 21.98 -11.35 -17.90
N ILE A 303 20.88 -10.60 -17.78
CA ILE A 303 20.29 -9.79 -18.86
C ILE A 303 20.74 -8.33 -18.84
N GLY A 304 21.50 -7.94 -17.80
CA GLY A 304 21.94 -6.57 -17.60
C GLY A 304 20.92 -5.78 -16.78
N TYR A 305 21.19 -4.48 -16.64
CA TYR A 305 20.29 -3.57 -15.94
C TYR A 305 19.64 -2.57 -16.89
N PRO A 306 18.40 -2.14 -16.60
CA PRO A 306 17.52 -2.76 -15.62
C PRO A 306 16.99 -4.11 -16.12
N GLU A 307 16.54 -4.96 -15.20
CA GLU A 307 15.96 -6.28 -15.50
C GLU A 307 14.53 -6.15 -16.05
N ASP A 308 13.75 -5.19 -15.55
CA ASP A 308 12.48 -4.75 -16.14
C ASP A 308 12.70 -3.55 -17.08
N ILE A 309 12.27 -3.69 -18.34
CA ILE A 309 12.46 -2.70 -19.42
C ILE A 309 11.24 -2.59 -20.33
N THR A 310 11.11 -1.44 -20.99
CA THR A 310 10.19 -1.29 -22.12
C THR A 310 10.59 -2.24 -23.27
N HIS A 311 9.68 -3.15 -23.65
CA HIS A 311 9.90 -4.15 -24.69
C HIS A 311 9.67 -3.59 -26.11
N SER A 312 10.69 -2.98 -26.71
CA SER A 312 10.61 -2.35 -28.04
C SER A 312 10.19 -3.29 -29.19
N ASN A 313 10.27 -4.61 -29.00
CA ASN A 313 9.83 -5.64 -29.95
C ASN A 313 8.37 -6.08 -29.75
N GLY A 314 7.66 -5.54 -28.75
CA GLY A 314 6.25 -5.81 -28.53
C GLY A 314 5.39 -5.39 -29.74
N THR A 315 4.26 -6.08 -29.92
CA THR A 315 3.36 -5.87 -31.07
C THR A 315 2.17 -4.96 -30.76
N ASN A 316 1.99 -4.62 -29.49
CA ASN A 316 0.94 -3.76 -28.97
C ASN A 316 1.37 -3.12 -27.64
N ALA A 317 0.63 -2.12 -27.17
CA ALA A 317 0.95 -1.37 -25.96
C ALA A 317 1.20 -2.26 -24.73
N ALA A 318 0.39 -3.30 -24.51
CA ALA A 318 0.58 -4.23 -23.39
C ALA A 318 1.92 -4.97 -23.49
N SER A 319 2.20 -5.58 -24.64
CA SER A 319 3.44 -6.33 -24.87
C SER A 319 4.70 -5.48 -25.03
N SER A 320 4.55 -4.17 -25.21
CA SER A 320 5.67 -3.23 -25.36
C SER A 320 6.01 -2.47 -24.09
N SER A 321 5.10 -2.46 -23.11
CA SER A 321 5.29 -1.70 -21.87
C SER A 321 6.19 -2.46 -20.89
N SER A 322 6.97 -1.74 -20.10
CA SER A 322 7.63 -2.31 -18.91
C SER A 322 6.60 -2.76 -17.87
N ASP A 323 7.00 -3.66 -16.99
CA ASP A 323 6.14 -4.20 -15.95
C ASP A 323 5.69 -3.11 -14.96
N ILE A 324 6.59 -2.19 -14.60
CA ILE A 324 6.22 -1.03 -13.77
C ILE A 324 5.16 -0.14 -14.44
N THR A 325 5.14 -0.08 -15.76
CA THR A 325 4.12 0.66 -16.52
C THR A 325 2.78 -0.07 -16.47
N LEU A 326 2.79 -1.38 -16.71
CA LEU A 326 1.60 -2.23 -16.59
C LEU A 326 1.02 -2.21 -15.18
N PHE A 327 1.88 -2.23 -14.16
CA PHE A 327 1.46 -2.10 -12.77
C PHE A 327 0.87 -0.72 -12.47
N LYS A 328 1.49 0.37 -12.95
CA LYS A 328 0.91 1.72 -12.84
C LYS A 328 -0.48 1.79 -13.44
N VAL A 329 -0.68 1.22 -14.63
CA VAL A 329 -1.98 1.21 -15.33
C VAL A 329 -3.01 0.46 -14.52
N PHE A 330 -2.67 -0.73 -14.03
CA PHE A 330 -3.53 -1.48 -13.14
C PHE A 330 -3.99 -0.63 -11.94
N MET A 331 -3.07 0.03 -11.22
CA MET A 331 -3.42 0.88 -10.07
C MET A 331 -4.25 2.12 -10.43
N GLU A 332 -3.98 2.72 -11.59
CA GLU A 332 -4.66 3.92 -12.05
C GLU A 332 -6.11 3.64 -12.42
N ASP A 333 -6.33 2.52 -13.11
CA ASP A 333 -7.62 2.11 -13.65
C ASP A 333 -8.45 1.26 -12.67
N LEU A 334 -7.87 0.86 -11.53
CA LEU A 334 -8.54 0.06 -10.52
C LEU A 334 -9.54 0.90 -9.71
N ALA A 335 -10.82 0.54 -9.78
CA ALA A 335 -11.88 1.29 -9.12
C ALA A 335 -11.80 1.22 -7.59
N PRO A 336 -12.25 2.27 -6.87
CA PRO A 336 -12.47 2.18 -5.44
C PRO A 336 -13.52 1.11 -5.13
N PRO A 337 -13.47 0.46 -3.94
CA PRO A 337 -14.44 -0.57 -3.59
C PRO A 337 -15.86 0.00 -3.56
N SER A 338 -16.81 -0.60 -4.29
CA SER A 338 -18.15 -0.03 -4.45
C SER A 338 -18.88 0.13 -3.12
N LEU A 339 -19.73 1.14 -2.98
CA LEU A 339 -20.46 1.35 -1.72
C LEU A 339 -21.43 0.18 -1.47
N PRO A 340 -21.66 -0.23 -0.20
CA PRO A 340 -22.70 -1.19 0.13
C PRO A 340 -24.08 -0.69 -0.35
N PRO A 341 -25.04 -1.59 -0.64
CA PRO A 341 -26.36 -1.23 -1.18
C PRO A 341 -27.11 -0.15 -0.38
N LEU A 342 -26.95 -0.14 0.95
CA LEU A 342 -27.60 0.85 1.85
C LEU A 342 -27.16 2.30 1.59
N PHE A 343 -25.96 2.52 1.03
CA PHE A 343 -25.43 3.86 0.72
C PHE A 343 -25.77 4.34 -0.69
N ARG A 344 -26.17 3.43 -1.59
CA ARG A 344 -26.53 3.77 -2.97
C ARG A 344 -27.82 4.60 -3.04
N ALA A 345 -28.73 4.41 -2.08
CA ALA A 345 -29.97 5.17 -1.96
C ALA A 345 -29.73 6.63 -1.52
N ALA A 346 -28.71 6.90 -0.70
CA ALA A 346 -28.39 8.25 -0.22
C ALA A 346 -27.73 9.14 -1.28
N GLN A 347 -26.93 8.56 -2.19
CA GLN A 347 -26.31 9.33 -3.28
C GLN A 347 -27.29 9.78 -4.37
N LEU A 348 -28.38 9.04 -4.62
CA LEU A 348 -29.40 9.46 -5.58
C LEU A 348 -30.21 10.69 -5.13
N GLN A 349 -30.04 11.15 -3.89
CA GLN A 349 -30.76 12.30 -3.30
C GLN A 349 -29.85 13.51 -3.03
N LEU A 350 -28.54 13.42 -3.30
CA LEU A 350 -27.61 14.53 -3.10
C LEU A 350 -27.17 15.10 -4.47
N PRO A 351 -27.36 16.40 -4.74
CA PRO A 351 -26.78 17.02 -5.93
C PRO A 351 -25.25 16.90 -5.89
N MET A 352 -24.64 16.72 -7.07
CA MET A 352 -23.21 16.45 -7.34
C MET A 352 -22.18 17.47 -6.83
N ALA A 353 -22.55 18.37 -5.91
CA ALA A 353 -21.68 19.37 -5.33
C ALA A 353 -22.00 19.54 -3.84
N VAL A 354 -21.54 18.59 -3.01
CA VAL A 354 -21.41 18.84 -1.58
C VAL A 354 -19.91 18.78 -1.27
N PRO A 355 -19.26 19.92 -0.98
CA PRO A 355 -17.89 19.92 -0.50
C PRO A 355 -17.85 19.16 0.83
N CYS A 356 -16.81 18.37 1.02
CA CYS A 356 -16.56 17.59 2.23
C CYS A 356 -16.16 18.54 3.39
N SER A 357 -17.08 19.39 3.82
CA SER A 357 -16.89 20.39 4.86
C SER A 357 -18.17 20.52 5.68
N ALA A 358 -18.42 19.54 6.54
CA ALA A 358 -19.37 19.67 7.65
C ALA A 358 -18.66 19.29 8.96
N PRO A 359 -18.63 20.18 9.98
CA PRO A 359 -17.98 19.92 11.25
C PRO A 359 -18.84 18.95 12.08
N LEU A 360 -18.25 17.86 12.58
CA LEU A 360 -18.91 16.98 13.56
C LEU A 360 -19.03 17.70 14.90
N ALA A 361 -20.25 18.05 15.30
CA ALA A 361 -20.57 18.36 16.68
C ALA A 361 -20.59 17.06 17.51
N ALA A 362 -19.79 17.01 18.57
CA ALA A 362 -19.66 15.88 19.46
C ALA A 362 -20.98 15.57 20.19
N GLN A 363 -21.42 14.31 20.15
CA GLN A 363 -22.34 13.77 21.16
C GLN A 363 -21.54 12.99 22.19
N SER A 364 -21.61 13.45 23.45
CA SER A 364 -20.93 12.83 24.57
C SER A 364 -21.54 11.46 24.89
N VAL A 365 -20.74 10.41 24.85
CA VAL A 365 -21.09 9.14 25.52
C VAL A 365 -20.33 9.12 26.85
N THR A 366 -21.07 9.34 27.92
CA THR A 366 -20.61 9.20 29.31
C THR A 366 -20.28 7.72 29.56
N GLN A 367 -19.01 7.35 29.47
CA GLN A 367 -18.52 6.11 30.09
C GLN A 367 -17.99 6.43 31.49
N HIS A 368 -18.63 5.83 32.50
CA HIS A 368 -18.19 5.85 33.88
C HIS A 368 -16.76 5.30 34.00
N ARG A 369 -15.80 6.17 34.32
CA ARG A 369 -14.47 5.77 34.83
C ARG A 369 -14.61 5.27 36.26
N SER A 370 -14.41 3.96 36.46
CA SER A 370 -13.93 3.45 37.75
C SER A 370 -12.42 3.67 37.81
N LYS A 371 -11.99 4.51 38.77
CA LYS A 371 -10.57 4.71 39.11
C LYS A 371 -10.11 3.53 39.96
N HIS A 372 -9.11 2.78 39.50
CA HIS A 372 -8.17 2.13 40.41
C HIS A 372 -6.75 2.57 40.09
N SER A 373 -6.28 3.47 40.94
CA SER A 373 -4.88 3.80 41.19
C SER A 373 -4.21 2.60 41.85
N LEU A 374 -3.07 2.14 41.35
CA LEU A 374 -2.00 1.60 42.19
C LEU A 374 -0.65 1.97 41.56
N ARG A 375 0.09 2.81 42.30
CA ARG A 375 1.54 2.96 42.20
C ARG A 375 2.20 1.71 42.79
N GLY A 376 3.33 1.33 42.21
CA GLY A 376 4.29 0.34 42.69
C GLY A 376 5.45 0.34 41.73
#